data_AF-A0A1Q5K3R7-F1
#
_entry.id   AF-A0A1Q5K3R7-F1
#
_cell.length_a   1.000
_cell.length_b   1.000
_cell.length_c   1.000
_cell.angle_alpha   90.00
_cell.angle_beta   90.00
_cell.angle_gamma   90.00
#
_symmetry.space_group_name_H-M   'P 1'
#
loop_
_entity.id
_entity.type
_entity.pdbx_description
1 polymer ?
#
loop_
_entity_poly.entity_id
_entity_poly.type
_entity_poly.pdbx_seq_one_letter_code
_entity_poly.pdbx_strand_id
1 'polypeptide(L)'
;MATERFSVSMPGEVRNRIKQHAAAAGLDVSTFLTIAAQAQMDQQDRVRKVFAPFDEARAAAEEQAGTGTWAGDEIMLTHAEQAEVDAILGRTSRGETAA
;
A
#
# COMPACT_ATOMS: atom_id res chain seq x y z
N MET A 1 -0.57 23.98 -24.87
CA MET A 1 0.34 23.73 -23.72
C MET A 1 1.65 23.22 -24.27
N ALA A 2 2.79 23.62 -23.70
CA ALA A 2 4.10 23.18 -24.19
C ALA A 2 4.33 21.71 -23.82
N THR A 3 4.89 20.93 -24.75
CA THR A 3 5.28 19.54 -24.48
C THR A 3 6.52 19.53 -23.59
N GLU A 4 6.42 18.94 -22.40
CA GLU A 4 7.56 18.76 -21.50
C GLU A 4 8.36 17.50 -21.87
N ARG A 5 9.69 17.57 -21.77
CA ARG A 5 10.59 16.47 -22.11
C ARG A 5 11.08 15.79 -20.85
N PHE A 6 10.89 14.47 -20.78
CA PHE A 6 11.42 13.64 -19.72
C PHE A 6 12.58 12.77 -20.24
N SER A 7 13.67 12.70 -19.48
CA SER A 7 14.75 11.75 -19.73
C SER A 7 14.66 10.60 -18.74
N VAL A 8 14.54 9.37 -19.24
CA VAL A 8 14.37 8.17 -18.42
C VAL A 8 15.51 7.21 -18.73
N SER A 9 16.26 6.85 -17.69
CA SER A 9 17.26 5.78 -17.78
C SER A 9 16.59 4.42 -17.60
N MET A 10 16.98 3.44 -18.41
CA MET A 10 16.45 2.09 -18.32
C MET A 10 17.48 1.06 -18.83
N PRO A 11 17.37 -0.21 -18.42
CA PRO A 11 18.21 -1.28 -18.96
C PRO A 11 18.09 -1.38 -20.48
N GLY A 12 19.20 -1.73 -21.15
CA GLY A 12 19.25 -1.84 -22.61
C GLY A 12 18.26 -2.86 -23.19
N GLU A 13 18.04 -3.96 -22.46
CA GLU A 13 17.06 -4.99 -22.83
C GLU A 13 15.64 -4.45 -22.84
N VAL A 14 15.27 -3.67 -21.82
CA VAL A 14 13.95 -3.04 -21.72
C VAL A 14 13.74 -2.06 -22.87
N ARG A 15 14.75 -1.22 -23.16
CA ARG A 15 14.73 -0.31 -24.32
C ARG A 15 14.50 -1.06 -25.63
N ASN A 16 15.17 -2.19 -25.83
CA ASN A 16 15.05 -2.97 -27.06
C ASN A 16 13.66 -3.60 -27.19
N ARG A 17 13.10 -4.13 -26.10
CA ARG A 17 11.72 -4.64 -26.08
C ARG A 17 10.72 -3.54 -26.42
N ILE A 18 10.84 -2.35 -25.82
CA ILE A 18 9.97 -1.21 -26.12
C ILE A 18 10.02 -0.85 -27.61
N LYS A 19 11.22 -0.81 -28.20
CA LYS A 19 11.38 -0.54 -29.63
C LYS A 19 10.68 -1.57 -30.52
N GLN A 20 10.80 -2.85 -30.18
CA GLN A 20 10.13 -3.92 -30.93
C GLN A 20 8.61 -3.81 -30.84
N HIS A 21 8.07 -3.53 -29.65
CA HIS A 21 6.62 -3.34 -29.48
C HIS A 21 6.10 -2.08 -30.20
N ALA A 22 6.84 -0.97 -30.13
CA ALA A 22 6.51 0.25 -30.85
C ALA A 22 6.49 0.00 -32.37
N ALA A 23 7.52 -0.67 -32.91
CA ALA A 23 7.60 -1.02 -34.32
C ALA A 23 6.47 -1.96 -34.76
N ALA A 24 6.13 -2.98 -33.95
CA ALA A 24 5.02 -3.90 -34.23
C ALA A 24 3.66 -3.19 -34.25
N ALA A 25 3.50 -2.13 -33.45
CA ALA A 25 2.31 -1.29 -33.44
C ALA A 25 2.31 -0.20 -34.53
N GLY A 26 3.40 -0.06 -35.30
CA GLY A 26 3.56 1.02 -36.29
C GLY A 26 3.72 2.40 -35.67
N LEU A 27 4.18 2.48 -34.42
CA LEU A 27 4.33 3.71 -33.64
C LEU A 27 5.80 4.05 -33.39
N ASP A 28 6.09 5.35 -33.23
CA ASP A 28 7.37 5.76 -32.68
C ASP A 28 7.45 5.45 -31.17
N VAL A 29 8.67 5.33 -30.65
CA VAL A 29 8.92 4.95 -29.26
C VAL A 29 8.30 5.95 -28.27
N SER A 30 8.35 7.26 -28.56
CA SER A 30 7.79 8.27 -27.65
C SER A 30 6.26 8.23 -27.61
N THR A 31 5.61 8.03 -28.75
CA THR A 31 4.15 7.86 -28.82
C THR A 31 3.73 6.57 -28.13
N PHE A 32 4.42 5.46 -28.38
CA PHE A 32 4.16 4.19 -27.71
C PHE A 32 4.27 4.33 -26.18
N LEU A 33 5.34 4.98 -25.68
CA LEU A 33 5.53 5.20 -24.25
C LEU A 33 4.48 6.13 -23.65
N THR A 34 4.07 7.17 -24.36
CA THR A 34 3.01 8.08 -23.91
C THR A 34 1.69 7.33 -23.74
N ILE A 35 1.30 6.53 -24.74
CA ILE A 35 0.06 5.72 -24.69
C ILE A 35 0.14 4.69 -23.56
N ALA A 36 1.28 4.01 -23.41
CA ALA A 36 1.46 3.03 -22.35
C ALA A 36 1.39 3.66 -20.96
N ALA A 37 1.99 4.85 -20.77
CA ALA A 37 1.92 5.59 -19.52
C ALA A 37 0.48 5.99 -19.19
N GLN A 38 -0.28 6.49 -20.18
CA GLN A 38 -1.68 6.84 -20.00
C GLN A 38 -2.54 5.62 -19.64
N ALA A 39 -2.35 4.49 -20.33
CA ALA A 39 -3.05 3.25 -20.02
C ALA A 39 -2.75 2.75 -18.59
N GLN A 40 -1.50 2.90 -18.14
CA GLN A 40 -1.11 2.57 -16.76
C GLN A 40 -1.76 3.50 -15.74
N MET A 41 -1.84 4.80 -16.02
CA MET A 41 -2.54 5.77 -15.16
C MET A 41 -4.03 5.44 -15.06
N ASP A 42 -4.69 5.20 -16.19
CA ASP A 42 -6.11 4.84 -16.24
C ASP A 42 -6.39 3.56 -15.44
N GLN A 43 -5.50 2.56 -15.55
CA GLN A 43 -5.62 1.33 -14.78
C GLN A 43 -5.48 1.57 -13.27
N GLN A 44 -4.50 2.38 -12.87
CA GLN A 44 -4.31 2.74 -11.46
C GLN A 44 -5.48 3.55 -10.91
N ASP A 45 -6.03 4.48 -11.68
CA ASP A 45 -7.18 5.28 -11.28
C ASP A 45 -8.44 4.43 -11.15
N ARG A 46 -8.64 3.43 -12.03
CA ARG A 46 -9.71 2.44 -11.87
C ARG A 46 -9.57 1.66 -10.57
N VAL A 47 -8.36 1.18 -10.26
CA VAL A 47 -8.09 0.47 -9.01
C VAL A 47 -8.38 1.37 -7.82
N ARG A 48 -7.86 2.60 -7.81
CA ARG A 48 -8.11 3.57 -6.73
C ARG A 48 -9.59 3.86 -6.53
N LYS A 49 -10.37 4.01 -7.61
CA LYS A 49 -11.82 4.22 -7.53
C LYS A 49 -12.55 3.04 -6.90
N VAL A 50 -12.13 1.80 -7.16
CA VAL A 50 -12.72 0.61 -6.55
C VAL A 50 -12.43 0.57 -5.04
N PHE A 51 -11.24 1.01 -4.62
CA PHE A 51 -10.85 0.97 -3.21
C PHE A 51 -11.23 2.20 -2.40
N ALA A 52 -11.57 3.34 -3.04
CA ALA A 52 -11.94 4.57 -2.36
C ALA A 52 -13.05 4.39 -1.29
N PRO A 53 -14.14 3.64 -1.53
CA PRO A 53 -15.17 3.43 -0.50
C PRO A 53 -14.65 2.66 0.72
N PHE A 54 -13.67 1.77 0.54
CA PHE A 54 -13.07 1.01 1.63
C PHE A 54 -12.13 1.89 2.46
N ASP A 55 -11.37 2.77 1.81
CA ASP A 55 -10.56 3.75 2.52
C ASP A 55 -11.43 4.75 3.30
N GLU A 56 -12.55 5.19 2.73
CA GLU A 56 -13.54 6.03 3.43
C GLU A 56 -14.16 5.29 4.63
N ALA A 57 -14.60 4.04 4.43
CA ALA A 57 -15.14 3.22 5.51
C ALA A 57 -14.09 2.96 6.61
N ARG A 58 -12.83 2.74 6.24
CA ARG A 58 -11.72 2.60 7.17
C ARG A 58 -11.47 3.88 7.94
N ALA A 59 -11.40 5.03 7.26
CA ALA A 59 -11.22 6.32 7.92
C ALA A 59 -12.36 6.64 8.89
N ALA A 60 -13.61 6.36 8.49
CA ALA A 60 -14.77 6.51 9.37
C ALA A 60 -14.72 5.56 10.57
N ALA A 61 -14.29 4.31 10.35
CA ALA A 61 -14.10 3.34 11.44
C ALA A 61 -12.96 3.74 12.38
N GLU A 62 -11.85 4.27 11.86
CA GLU A 62 -10.72 4.78 12.64
C GLU A 62 -11.14 6.02 13.46
N GLU A 63 -11.92 6.93 12.88
CA GLU A 63 -12.50 8.07 13.59
C GLU A 63 -13.47 7.62 14.68
N GLN A 64 -14.35 6.66 14.39
CA GLN A 64 -15.34 6.17 15.33
C GLN A 64 -14.75 5.30 16.45
N ALA A 65 -13.70 4.53 16.15
CA ALA A 65 -12.94 3.81 17.17
C ALA A 65 -12.28 4.79 18.16
N GLY A 66 -11.97 6.02 17.71
CA GLY A 66 -11.27 7.01 18.51
C GLY A 66 -9.87 6.53 18.94
N THR A 67 -9.12 7.40 19.62
CA THR A 67 -7.87 7.02 20.31
C THR A 67 -8.08 6.81 21.81
N GLY A 68 -9.34 6.69 22.23
CA GLY A 68 -9.75 6.60 23.63
C GLY A 68 -9.59 5.20 24.22
N THR A 69 -9.68 5.15 25.54
CA THR A 69 -9.77 3.95 26.37
C THR A 69 -10.88 3.04 25.84
N TRP A 70 -10.50 1.86 25.36
CA TRP A 70 -11.46 0.85 24.90
C TRP A 70 -12.20 0.27 26.10
N ALA A 71 -13.45 -0.16 25.91
CA ALA A 71 -14.19 -0.82 26.98
C ALA A 71 -13.40 -2.06 27.44
N GLY A 72 -12.89 -2.02 28.67
CA GLY A 72 -12.03 -3.06 29.23
C GLY A 72 -10.57 -2.67 29.44
N ASP A 73 -10.12 -1.51 28.95
CA ASP A 73 -8.77 -0.98 29.25
C ASP A 73 -8.62 -0.62 30.74
N GLU A 74 -9.73 -0.33 31.43
CA GLU A 74 -9.78 -0.14 32.88
C GLU A 74 -9.75 -1.45 33.67
N ILE A 75 -9.93 -2.60 33.01
CA ILE A 75 -9.91 -3.91 33.65
C ILE A 75 -8.46 -4.31 33.87
N MET A 76 -8.02 -4.16 35.12
CA MET A 76 -6.74 -4.71 35.56
C MET A 76 -6.84 -6.22 35.68
N LEU A 77 -6.20 -6.94 34.75
CA LEU A 77 -6.08 -8.39 34.83
C LEU A 77 -5.29 -8.79 36.08
N THR A 78 -5.75 -9.82 36.77
CA THR A 78 -4.95 -10.46 37.80
C THR A 78 -3.72 -11.15 37.17
N HIS A 79 -2.69 -11.43 37.96
CA HIS A 79 -1.50 -12.15 37.47
C HIS A 79 -1.84 -13.50 36.81
N ALA A 80 -2.87 -14.20 37.30
CA ALA A 80 -3.30 -15.47 36.72
C ALA A 80 -3.96 -15.29 35.34
N GLU A 81 -4.83 -14.28 35.20
CA GLU A 81 -5.48 -13.97 33.92
C GLU A 81 -4.48 -13.40 32.90
N GLN A 82 -3.52 -12.60 33.35
CA GLN A 82 -2.44 -12.11 32.48
C GLN A 82 -1.59 -13.27 31.95
N ALA A 83 -1.28 -14.26 32.78
CA ALA A 83 -0.54 -15.45 32.35
C ALA A 83 -1.32 -16.30 31.34
N GLU A 84 -2.65 -16.38 31.47
CA GLU A 84 -3.52 -17.05 30.50
C GLU A 84 -3.54 -16.31 29.15
N VAL A 85 -3.72 -14.99 29.16
CA VAL A 85 -3.69 -14.15 27.95
C VAL A 85 -2.35 -14.25 27.24
N ASP A 86 -1.24 -14.19 27.99
CA ASP A 86 0.11 -14.31 27.45
C ASP A 86 0.35 -15.68 26.81
N ALA A 87 -0.18 -16.76 27.40
CA ALA A 87 -0.13 -18.10 26.82
C ALA A 87 -0.94 -18.19 25.51
N ILE A 88 -2.13 -17.59 25.45
CA ILE A 88 -2.98 -17.58 24.24
C ILE A 88 -2.33 -16.77 23.11
N LEU A 89 -1.74 -15.61 23.43
CA LEU A 89 -1.12 -14.71 22.46
C LEU A 89 0.33 -15.10 22.12
N GLY A 90 0.87 -16.16 22.73
CA GLY A 90 2.25 -16.60 22.54
C GLY A 90 3.28 -15.56 23.00
N ARG A 91 2.92 -14.67 23.93
CA ARG A 91 3.82 -13.69 24.51
C ARG A 91 4.50 -14.34 25.71
N THR A 92 5.80 -14.58 25.64
CA THR A 92 6.56 -14.92 26.85
C THR A 92 6.59 -13.70 27.75
N SER A 93 6.04 -13.82 28.97
CA SER A 93 6.09 -12.78 30.00
C SER A 93 7.47 -12.14 30.00
N ARG A 94 7.55 -10.85 29.65
CA ARG A 94 8.80 -10.10 29.77
C ARG A 94 9.06 -9.97 31.27
N GLY A 95 9.81 -10.93 31.82
CA GLY A 95 10.27 -10.93 33.21
C GLY A 95 10.88 -9.57 33.55
N GLU A 96 10.62 -9.01 34.72
CA GLU A 96 11.20 -9.51 35.97
C GLU A 96 12.64 -10.01 35.79
N THR A 97 13.48 -9.21 35.11
CA THR A 97 14.93 -9.17 35.33
C THR A 97 15.46 -7.81 34.87
N ALA A 98 15.49 -6.82 35.77
CA ALA A 98 16.45 -5.73 35.72
C ALA A 98 16.68 -5.20 37.15
N ALA A 99 17.62 -5.87 37.82
CA ALA A 99 18.49 -5.46 38.93
C ALA A 99 17.90 -4.61 40.07
#